data_AF-A0A8T6N3E4-F1
#
_entry.id   AF-A0A8T6N3E4-F1
#
_cell.length_a   1.000
_cell.length_b   1.000
_cell.length_c   1.000
_cell.angle_alpha   90.00
_cell.angle_beta   90.00
_cell.angle_gamma   90.00
#
_symmetry.space_group_name_H-M   'P 1'
#
loop_
_entity.id
_entity.type
_entity.pdbx_description
1 polymer ?
#
loop_
_entity_poly.entity_id
_entity_poly.type
_entity_poly.pdbx_seq_one_letter_code
_entity_poly.pdbx_strand_id
1 'polypeptide(L)'
;MPGIIQMESDWVKYCWMVRKDYDPGQHIGHERMKAVCAIWGSWQSWRTCATDNIIVEDFADARRLLDRELHTRTNMWTHEENFDLLGRPDTLSLHNITIDKSLRDKNDLVALALSAARHEIVMCAGFDLTFDDAETDRLERHEQKRFLSAVANIAKGFDQTQFVFIDLPSEPAENFEGLPNVTRDSMDNVLALVATL
;
A
#
# COMPACT_ATOMS: atom_id res chain seq x y z
N MET A 1 2.48 -36.16 10.69
CA MET A 1 3.38 -35.32 9.88
C MET A 1 2.49 -34.54 8.92
N PRO A 2 2.00 -33.34 9.28
CA PRO A 2 1.19 -32.55 8.37
C PRO A 2 2.11 -31.97 7.30
N GLY A 3 1.73 -32.16 6.04
CA GLY A 3 2.49 -31.77 4.87
C GLY A 3 2.78 -30.28 4.87
N ILE A 4 4.06 -29.95 4.63
CA ILE A 4 4.46 -28.63 4.15
C ILE A 4 3.70 -28.45 2.83
N ILE A 5 2.69 -27.59 2.85
CA ILE A 5 2.15 -27.04 1.61
C ILE A 5 3.33 -26.29 0.99
N GLN A 6 3.91 -26.85 -0.06
CA GLN A 6 4.74 -26.09 -0.98
C GLN A 6 3.82 -25.02 -1.57
N MET A 7 3.77 -23.85 -0.95
CA MET A 7 3.21 -22.66 -1.56
C MET A 7 4.12 -22.32 -2.73
N GLU A 8 3.60 -22.48 -3.94
CA GLU A 8 4.29 -22.23 -5.20
C GLU A 8 4.92 -20.83 -5.21
N SER A 9 6.17 -20.79 -5.68
CA SER A 9 7.10 -19.65 -5.64
C SER A 9 6.69 -18.42 -6.46
N ASP A 10 5.57 -18.48 -7.18
CA ASP A 10 5.23 -17.48 -8.20
C ASP A 10 4.25 -16.41 -7.72
N TRP A 11 3.60 -16.60 -6.57
CA TRP A 11 2.61 -15.67 -6.00
C TRP A 11 3.25 -14.48 -5.26
N VAL A 12 4.59 -14.35 -5.30
CA VAL A 12 5.37 -13.43 -4.46
C VAL A 12 6.03 -12.32 -5.27
N LYS A 13 5.92 -12.32 -6.60
CA LYS A 13 6.63 -11.34 -7.44
C LYS A 13 5.99 -9.97 -7.49
N TYR A 14 4.66 -9.89 -7.55
CA TYR A 14 3.96 -8.62 -7.68
C TYR A 14 2.72 -8.51 -6.82
N CYS A 15 2.41 -7.30 -6.38
CA CYS A 15 1.20 -7.00 -5.62
C CYS A 15 0.57 -5.67 -6.05
N TRP A 16 -0.72 -5.51 -5.75
CA TRP A 16 -1.37 -4.21 -5.78
C TRP A 16 -1.09 -3.45 -4.48
N MET A 17 -0.80 -2.17 -4.59
CA MET A 17 -0.81 -1.23 -3.48
C MET A 17 -1.84 -0.14 -3.79
N VAL A 18 -2.91 -0.08 -3.00
CA VAL A 18 -4.01 0.89 -3.19
C VAL A 18 -3.98 1.96 -2.11
N ARG A 19 -4.21 3.21 -2.50
CA ARG A 19 -4.40 4.31 -1.55
C ARG A 19 -5.72 4.18 -0.80
N LYS A 20 -5.81 4.73 0.42
CA LYS A 20 -6.99 4.66 1.30
C LYS A 20 -8.34 5.05 0.64
N ASP A 21 -8.30 5.91 -0.36
CA ASP A 21 -9.44 6.54 -1.03
C ASP A 21 -9.61 6.08 -2.49
N TYR A 22 -8.84 5.09 -2.92
CA TYR A 22 -8.99 4.50 -4.24
C TYR A 22 -10.34 3.76 -4.38
N ASP A 23 -11.02 4.01 -5.50
CA ASP A 23 -12.25 3.33 -5.88
C ASP A 23 -12.06 2.56 -7.20
N PRO A 24 -11.90 1.23 -7.15
CA PRO A 24 -11.70 0.43 -8.35
C PRO A 24 -12.98 0.35 -9.20
N GLY A 25 -14.16 0.69 -8.66
CA GLY A 25 -15.44 0.70 -9.39
C GLY A 25 -15.47 1.68 -10.56
N GLN A 26 -14.62 2.71 -10.53
CA GLN A 26 -14.46 3.66 -11.64
C GLN A 26 -13.53 3.13 -12.76
N HIS A 27 -12.85 2.01 -12.52
CA HIS A 27 -11.82 1.49 -13.41
C HIS A 27 -12.10 0.03 -13.79
N ILE A 28 -11.64 -0.92 -12.98
CA ILE A 28 -11.58 -2.35 -13.34
C ILE A 28 -12.39 -3.26 -12.40
N GLY A 29 -12.84 -2.73 -11.26
CA GLY A 29 -13.47 -3.48 -10.19
C GLY A 29 -12.46 -4.29 -9.37
N HIS A 30 -12.70 -4.43 -8.05
CA HIS A 30 -11.77 -5.11 -7.16
C HIS A 30 -11.60 -6.61 -7.49
N GLU A 31 -12.65 -7.28 -7.96
CA GLU A 31 -12.58 -8.71 -8.36
C GLU A 31 -11.51 -8.96 -9.43
N ARG A 32 -11.39 -8.07 -10.41
CA ARG A 32 -10.35 -8.19 -11.46
C ARG A 32 -8.95 -7.92 -10.90
N MET A 33 -8.81 -6.99 -9.96
CA MET A 33 -7.53 -6.76 -9.27
C MET A 33 -7.11 -8.02 -8.49
N LYS A 34 -8.03 -8.62 -7.74
CA LYS A 34 -7.78 -9.81 -6.93
C LYS A 34 -7.49 -11.06 -7.79
N ALA A 35 -8.02 -11.10 -9.01
CA ALA A 35 -7.68 -12.17 -9.96
C ALA A 35 -6.22 -12.11 -10.44
N VAL A 36 -5.55 -10.96 -10.28
CA VAL A 36 -4.15 -10.77 -10.67
C VAL A 36 -3.20 -11.12 -9.52
N CYS A 37 -3.37 -10.48 -8.36
CA CYS A 37 -2.52 -10.70 -7.18
C CYS A 37 -3.17 -10.12 -5.92
N ALA A 38 -2.51 -10.32 -4.77
CA ALA A 38 -2.96 -9.77 -3.50
C ALA A 38 -2.97 -8.23 -3.50
N ILE A 39 -3.91 -7.66 -2.76
CA ILE A 39 -4.06 -6.21 -2.60
C ILE A 39 -3.61 -5.78 -1.20
N TRP A 40 -2.70 -4.83 -1.15
CA TRP A 40 -2.22 -4.13 0.04
C TRP A 40 -2.80 -2.73 0.12
N GLY A 41 -3.09 -2.25 1.32
CA GLY A 41 -3.51 -0.87 1.54
C GLY A 41 -3.78 -0.56 3.00
N SER A 42 -4.15 0.69 3.29
CA SER A 42 -4.69 1.03 4.60
C SER A 42 -6.02 0.35 4.86
N TRP A 43 -6.38 0.11 6.12
CA TRP A 43 -7.67 -0.48 6.49
C TRP A 43 -8.90 0.26 5.92
N GLN A 44 -8.80 1.58 5.67
CA GLN A 44 -9.87 2.34 5.04
C GLN A 44 -10.21 1.85 3.62
N SER A 45 -9.22 1.36 2.87
CA SER A 45 -9.39 0.85 1.49
C SER A 45 -10.17 -0.48 1.44
N TRP A 46 -10.29 -1.20 2.56
CA TRP A 46 -10.91 -2.53 2.59
C TRP A 46 -12.35 -2.54 2.06
N ARG A 47 -13.12 -1.50 2.38
CA ARG A 47 -14.54 -1.45 1.98
C ARG A 47 -14.73 -1.32 0.48
N THR A 48 -13.83 -0.63 -0.21
CA THR A 48 -13.93 -0.37 -1.66
C THR A 48 -13.17 -1.42 -2.47
N CYS A 49 -12.02 -1.87 -1.95
CA CYS A 49 -11.08 -2.72 -2.68
C CYS A 49 -11.05 -4.17 -2.21
N ALA A 50 -11.77 -4.54 -1.15
CA ALA A 50 -11.72 -5.88 -0.54
C ALA A 50 -10.27 -6.35 -0.29
N THR A 51 -9.44 -5.44 0.25
CA THR A 51 -7.99 -5.63 0.41
C THR A 51 -7.63 -6.84 1.25
N ASP A 52 -6.62 -7.59 0.79
CA ASP A 52 -6.17 -8.82 1.44
C ASP A 52 -5.27 -8.52 2.63
N ASN A 53 -4.37 -7.54 2.48
CA ASN A 53 -3.44 -7.11 3.51
C ASN A 53 -3.75 -5.67 3.92
N ILE A 54 -4.20 -5.48 5.17
CA ILE A 54 -4.56 -4.15 5.68
C ILE A 54 -3.58 -3.68 6.74
N ILE A 55 -3.21 -2.41 6.68
CA ILE A 55 -2.36 -1.77 7.69
C ILE A 55 -3.19 -0.89 8.62
N VAL A 56 -2.92 -1.02 9.93
CA VAL A 56 -3.55 -0.22 10.98
C VAL A 56 -2.51 0.20 12.01
N GLU A 57 -2.06 1.45 11.90
CA GLU A 57 -1.06 2.01 12.83
C GLU A 57 -1.65 2.56 14.13
N ASP A 58 -2.88 3.09 14.06
CA ASP A 58 -3.53 3.65 15.24
C ASP A 58 -4.10 2.56 16.15
N PHE A 59 -3.76 2.63 17.44
CA PHE A 59 -4.20 1.64 18.44
C PHE A 59 -5.72 1.57 18.57
N ALA A 60 -6.41 2.71 18.58
CA ALA A 60 -7.86 2.73 18.75
C ALA A 60 -8.56 2.15 17.52
N ASP A 61 -8.05 2.44 16.31
CA ASP A 61 -8.51 1.79 15.09
C ASP A 61 -8.24 0.29 15.11
N ALA A 62 -7.03 -0.14 15.50
CA ALA A 62 -6.67 -1.56 15.56
C ALA A 62 -7.61 -2.32 16.51
N ARG A 63 -7.85 -1.77 17.70
CA ARG A 63 -8.78 -2.37 18.66
C ARG A 63 -10.19 -2.48 18.10
N ARG A 64 -10.70 -1.41 17.49
CA ARG A 64 -12.03 -1.39 16.88
C ARG A 64 -12.18 -2.42 15.74
N LEU A 65 -11.14 -2.64 14.95
CA LEU A 65 -11.15 -3.59 13.85
C LEU A 65 -11.02 -5.05 14.33
N LEU A 66 -10.28 -5.28 15.40
CA LEU A 66 -10.25 -6.56 16.11
C LEU A 66 -11.63 -6.92 16.68
N ASP A 67 -12.28 -5.97 17.37
CA ASP A 67 -13.62 -6.16 17.96
C ASP A 67 -14.68 -6.45 16.87
N ARG A 68 -14.43 -6.06 15.62
CA ARG A 68 -15.27 -6.35 14.45
C ARG A 68 -14.84 -7.58 13.66
N GLU A 69 -13.87 -8.33 14.18
CA GLU A 69 -13.34 -9.56 13.59
C GLU A 69 -12.79 -9.37 12.17
N LEU A 70 -12.34 -8.15 11.79
CA LEU A 70 -11.88 -7.90 10.43
C LEU A 70 -10.62 -8.74 10.10
N HIS A 71 -9.79 -9.00 11.10
CA HIS A 71 -8.62 -9.88 11.05
C HIS A 71 -8.95 -11.35 10.66
N THR A 72 -10.22 -11.77 10.72
CA THR A 72 -10.63 -13.11 10.24
C THR A 72 -10.85 -13.15 8.73
N ARG A 73 -10.94 -11.99 8.08
CA ARG A 73 -11.23 -11.82 6.65
C ARG A 73 -10.06 -11.25 5.87
N THR A 74 -9.11 -10.63 6.57
CA THR A 74 -7.93 -10.00 5.99
C THR A 74 -6.71 -10.33 6.83
N ASN A 75 -5.55 -10.28 6.21
CA ASN A 75 -4.29 -10.24 6.93
C ASN A 75 -4.09 -8.82 7.50
N MET A 76 -4.38 -8.66 8.79
CA MET A 76 -4.30 -7.38 9.48
C MET A 76 -2.91 -7.18 10.09
N TRP A 77 -2.26 -6.09 9.71
CA TRP A 77 -0.95 -5.68 10.20
C TRP A 77 -1.05 -4.48 11.13
N THR A 78 -0.23 -4.48 12.18
CA THR A 78 -0.07 -3.33 13.07
C THR A 78 1.37 -3.24 13.57
N HIS A 79 1.75 -2.07 14.09
CA HIS A 79 3.04 -1.87 14.72
C HIS A 79 3.19 -2.76 15.97
N GLU A 80 4.38 -3.34 16.18
CA GLU A 80 4.67 -4.24 17.31
C GLU A 80 4.37 -3.61 18.69
N GLU A 81 4.52 -2.28 18.81
CA GLU A 81 4.14 -1.50 20.02
C GLU A 81 2.66 -1.70 20.42
N ASN A 82 1.77 -1.98 19.46
CA ASN A 82 0.35 -2.20 19.74
C ASN A 82 0.07 -3.63 20.23
N PHE A 83 0.95 -4.60 19.96
CA PHE A 83 0.65 -6.03 20.13
C PHE A 83 0.29 -6.41 21.58
N ASP A 84 1.12 -5.99 22.53
CA ASP A 84 0.88 -6.22 23.96
C ASP A 84 -0.39 -5.52 24.45
N LEU A 85 -0.60 -4.28 24.00
CA LEU A 85 -1.76 -3.45 24.38
C LEU A 85 -3.08 -4.01 23.83
N LEU A 86 -3.03 -4.70 22.69
CA LEU A 86 -4.18 -5.35 22.06
C LEU A 86 -4.48 -6.74 22.65
N GLY A 87 -3.68 -7.22 23.61
CA GLY A 87 -3.88 -8.52 24.25
C GLY A 87 -3.28 -9.70 23.49
N ARG A 88 -2.27 -9.46 22.64
CA ARG A 88 -1.52 -10.47 21.89
C ARG A 88 -2.37 -11.40 21.01
N PRO A 89 -3.26 -10.86 20.16
CA PRO A 89 -4.04 -11.67 19.22
C PRO A 89 -3.11 -12.42 18.25
N ASP A 90 -3.26 -13.74 18.17
CA ASP A 90 -2.44 -14.63 17.33
C ASP A 90 -2.68 -14.45 15.82
N THR A 91 -3.77 -13.80 15.46
CA THR A 91 -4.20 -13.52 14.08
C THR A 91 -3.60 -12.23 13.50
N LEU A 92 -2.91 -11.41 14.29
CA LEU A 92 -2.28 -10.19 13.80
C LEU A 92 -0.87 -10.44 13.26
N SER A 93 -0.61 -9.87 12.09
CA SER A 93 0.74 -9.70 11.58
C SER A 93 1.36 -8.43 12.18
N LEU A 94 2.67 -8.48 12.43
CA LEU A 94 3.39 -7.39 13.10
C LEU A 94 4.48 -6.82 12.20
N HIS A 95 4.72 -5.52 12.31
CA HIS A 95 5.88 -4.86 11.74
C HIS A 95 6.52 -3.88 12.72
N ASN A 96 7.74 -3.46 12.39
CA ASN A 96 8.53 -2.49 13.14
C ASN A 96 9.01 -1.31 12.25
N ILE A 97 8.31 -1.08 11.13
CA ILE A 97 8.58 0.06 10.25
C ILE A 97 8.24 1.37 10.97
N THR A 98 9.22 2.25 11.06
CA THR A 98 9.07 3.57 11.67
C THR A 98 8.76 4.61 10.60
N ILE A 99 7.57 5.21 10.68
CA ILE A 99 7.18 6.41 9.93
C ILE A 99 6.91 7.52 10.93
N ASP A 100 7.17 8.76 10.53
CA ASP A 100 6.86 9.93 11.34
C ASP A 100 5.38 9.90 11.79
N LYS A 101 5.16 9.81 13.11
CA LYS A 101 3.83 9.68 13.71
C LYS A 101 2.91 10.86 13.40
N SER A 102 3.46 12.01 13.01
CA SER A 102 2.73 13.23 12.63
C SER A 102 2.39 13.32 11.13
N LEU A 103 2.81 12.34 10.32
CA LEU A 103 2.52 12.30 8.89
C LEU A 103 1.10 11.73 8.69
N ARG A 104 0.28 12.44 7.92
CA ARG A 104 -1.05 11.94 7.51
C ARG A 104 -0.87 10.68 6.66
N ASP A 105 -1.87 9.81 6.65
CA ASP A 105 -1.88 8.62 5.79
C ASP A 105 -0.70 7.67 5.98
N LYS A 106 -0.12 7.64 7.19
CA LYS A 106 0.96 6.73 7.59
C LYS A 106 0.66 5.26 7.28
N ASN A 107 -0.61 4.84 7.35
CA ASN A 107 -0.99 3.47 7.00
C ASN A 107 -0.69 3.14 5.53
N ASP A 108 -0.92 4.08 4.60
CA ASP A 108 -0.62 3.88 3.17
C ASP A 108 0.90 3.84 2.96
N LEU A 109 1.66 4.67 3.68
CA LEU A 109 3.12 4.64 3.59
C LEU A 109 3.72 3.35 4.16
N VAL A 110 3.22 2.86 5.29
CA VAL A 110 3.64 1.56 5.86
C VAL A 110 3.23 0.42 4.93
N ALA A 111 2.03 0.47 4.34
CA ALA A 111 1.58 -0.52 3.37
C ALA A 111 2.49 -0.56 2.13
N LEU A 112 2.88 0.61 1.61
CA LEU A 112 3.82 0.74 0.49
C LEU A 112 5.20 0.16 0.86
N ALA A 113 5.71 0.43 2.05
CA ALA A 113 6.99 -0.10 2.49
C ALA A 113 6.95 -1.63 2.75
N LEU A 114 5.87 -2.15 3.34
CA LEU A 114 5.71 -3.59 3.57
C LEU A 114 5.52 -4.39 2.29
N SER A 115 4.76 -3.84 1.34
CA SER A 115 4.60 -4.43 0.01
C SER A 115 5.92 -4.44 -0.74
N ALA A 116 6.67 -3.33 -0.75
CA ALA A 116 7.98 -3.27 -1.38
C ALA A 116 8.99 -4.26 -0.78
N ALA A 117 9.00 -4.40 0.55
CA ALA A 117 9.88 -5.36 1.23
C ALA A 117 9.60 -6.84 0.89
N ARG A 118 8.48 -7.15 0.22
CA ARG A 118 7.99 -8.52 -0.01
C ARG A 118 7.81 -8.88 -1.47
N HIS A 119 7.85 -7.90 -2.38
CA HIS A 119 7.54 -8.10 -3.80
C HIS A 119 8.58 -7.39 -4.67
N GLU A 120 8.83 -7.97 -5.84
CA GLU A 120 9.71 -7.40 -6.86
C GLU A 120 9.04 -6.24 -7.59
N ILE A 121 7.71 -6.27 -7.76
CA ILE A 121 6.94 -5.22 -8.43
C ILE A 121 5.73 -4.81 -7.57
N VAL A 122 5.58 -3.50 -7.34
CA VAL A 122 4.43 -2.94 -6.63
C VAL A 122 3.64 -2.05 -7.57
N MET A 123 2.41 -2.46 -7.88
CA MET A 123 1.47 -1.74 -8.74
C MET A 123 0.64 -0.76 -7.89
N CYS A 124 1.00 0.51 -7.92
CA CYS A 124 0.45 1.57 -7.09
C CYS A 124 -0.74 2.26 -7.76
N ALA A 125 -1.95 2.05 -7.22
CA ALA A 125 -3.20 2.64 -7.73
C ALA A 125 -3.79 3.69 -6.76
N GLY A 126 -4.32 4.78 -7.33
CA GLY A 126 -4.93 5.88 -6.57
C GLY A 126 -3.95 6.87 -5.95
N PHE A 127 -2.64 6.74 -6.24
CA PHE A 127 -1.63 7.69 -5.78
C PHE A 127 -1.65 8.95 -6.64
N ASP A 128 -1.49 10.09 -5.97
CA ASP A 128 -1.20 11.35 -6.61
C ASP A 128 0.23 11.76 -6.25
N LEU A 129 1.11 11.73 -7.24
CA LEU A 129 2.52 12.11 -7.09
C LEU A 129 2.79 13.56 -7.48
N THR A 130 1.77 14.31 -7.83
CA THR A 130 1.89 15.71 -8.23
C THR A 130 2.08 16.59 -7.00
N PHE A 131 2.79 17.69 -7.16
CA PHE A 131 2.91 18.73 -6.15
C PHE A 131 2.25 20.00 -6.67
N ASP A 132 1.27 20.52 -5.93
CA ASP A 132 0.57 21.74 -6.32
C ASP A 132 1.21 22.96 -5.65
N ASP A 133 2.04 23.68 -6.41
CA ASP A 133 2.64 24.94 -5.97
C ASP A 133 1.63 26.09 -5.83
N ALA A 134 0.42 25.94 -6.39
CA ALA A 134 -0.66 26.91 -6.27
C ALA A 134 -1.53 26.71 -5.01
N GLU A 135 -1.40 25.59 -4.29
CA GLU A 135 -2.19 25.30 -3.08
C GLU A 135 -2.02 26.40 -2.02
N THR A 136 -3.07 27.20 -1.80
CA THR A 136 -3.03 28.37 -0.93
C THR A 136 -2.93 28.02 0.56
N ASP A 137 -3.38 26.83 0.96
CA ASP A 137 -3.23 26.36 2.32
C ASP A 137 -1.80 25.86 2.57
N ARG A 138 -1.07 26.62 3.39
CA ARG A 138 0.33 26.31 3.74
C ARG A 138 0.45 24.97 4.48
N LEU A 139 -0.53 24.57 5.29
CA LEU A 139 -0.51 23.31 6.02
C LEU A 139 -0.66 22.14 5.07
N GLU A 140 -1.68 22.17 4.21
CA GLU A 140 -1.95 21.11 3.22
C GLU A 140 -0.77 20.97 2.25
N ARG A 141 -0.23 22.09 1.75
CA ARG A 141 0.98 22.09 0.90
C ARG A 141 2.17 21.43 1.59
N HIS A 142 2.39 21.75 2.87
CA HIS A 142 3.49 21.16 3.64
C HIS A 142 3.28 19.66 3.89
N GLU A 143 2.05 19.24 4.16
CA GLU A 143 1.71 17.82 4.33
C GLU A 143 1.83 17.02 3.03
N GLN A 144 1.35 17.56 1.90
CA GLN A 144 1.54 16.96 0.58
C GLN A 144 3.03 16.78 0.29
N LYS A 145 3.84 17.83 0.50
CA LYS A 145 5.30 17.75 0.31
C LYS A 145 5.94 16.66 1.18
N ARG A 146 5.51 16.53 2.44
CA ARG A 146 6.00 15.49 3.35
C ARG A 146 5.60 14.09 2.90
N PHE A 147 4.36 13.91 2.45
CA PHE A 147 3.88 12.64 1.92
C PHE A 147 4.67 12.22 0.67
N LEU A 148 4.80 13.10 -0.32
CA LEU A 148 5.57 12.83 -1.53
C LEU A 148 7.03 12.51 -1.21
N SER A 149 7.64 13.25 -0.29
CA SER A 149 9.00 12.99 0.17
C SER A 149 9.13 11.61 0.82
N ALA A 150 8.14 11.19 1.62
CA ALA A 150 8.11 9.88 2.24
C ALA A 150 7.97 8.76 1.19
N VAL A 151 7.06 8.90 0.21
CA VAL A 151 6.91 7.93 -0.89
C VAL A 151 8.21 7.80 -1.68
N ALA A 152 8.84 8.92 -2.07
CA ALA A 152 10.11 8.89 -2.79
C ALA A 152 11.25 8.27 -1.95
N ASN A 153 11.28 8.52 -0.64
CA ASN A 153 12.27 7.89 0.25
C ASN A 153 12.04 6.38 0.40
N ILE A 154 10.78 5.92 0.43
CA ILE A 154 10.45 4.49 0.39
C ILE A 154 10.96 3.90 -0.92
N ALA A 155 10.64 4.50 -2.07
CA ALA A 155 11.10 4.00 -3.37
C ALA A 155 12.64 3.93 -3.45
N LYS A 156 13.34 4.94 -2.93
CA LYS A 156 14.81 4.95 -2.82
C LYS A 156 15.36 3.85 -1.89
N GLY A 157 14.65 3.55 -0.81
CA GLY A 157 15.06 2.55 0.18
C GLY A 157 14.90 1.11 -0.30
N PHE A 158 14.03 0.87 -1.28
CA PHE A 158 13.77 -0.44 -1.88
C PHE A 158 14.18 -0.45 -3.36
N ASP A 159 15.48 -0.30 -3.61
CA ASP A 159 16.04 -0.16 -4.98
C ASP A 159 15.87 -1.41 -5.87
N GLN A 160 15.66 -2.58 -5.27
CA GLN A 160 15.36 -3.83 -5.98
C GLN A 160 13.88 -3.99 -6.34
N THR A 161 13.00 -3.13 -5.79
CA THR A 161 11.57 -3.17 -6.05
C THR A 161 11.21 -2.17 -7.13
N GLN A 162 10.54 -2.64 -8.18
CA GLN A 162 9.94 -1.79 -9.20
C GLN A 162 8.58 -1.26 -8.73
N PHE A 163 8.46 0.05 -8.61
CA PHE A 163 7.19 0.73 -8.36
C PHE A 163 6.57 1.17 -9.69
N VAL A 164 5.34 0.75 -9.95
CA VAL A 164 4.58 1.14 -11.14
C VAL A 164 3.38 1.97 -10.68
N PHE A 165 3.43 3.28 -10.88
CA PHE A 165 2.33 4.17 -10.53
C PHE A 165 1.34 4.27 -11.67
N ILE A 166 0.07 4.00 -11.36
CA ILE A 166 -0.96 3.75 -12.36
C ILE A 166 -1.90 4.94 -12.45
N ASP A 167 -2.18 5.36 -13.68
CA ASP A 167 -3.13 6.43 -14.01
C ASP A 167 -2.86 7.73 -13.24
N LEU A 168 -1.59 8.14 -13.15
CA LEU A 168 -1.23 9.39 -12.47
C LEU A 168 -1.91 10.59 -13.14
N PRO A 169 -2.47 11.52 -12.34
CA PRO A 169 -3.27 12.63 -12.87
C PRO A 169 -2.42 13.66 -13.64
N SER A 170 -1.14 13.81 -13.32
CA SER A 170 -0.20 14.69 -14.01
C SER A 170 1.25 14.23 -13.80
N GLU A 171 2.22 15.01 -14.27
CA GLU A 171 3.65 14.74 -14.06
C GLU A 171 3.98 14.68 -12.56
N PRO A 172 4.74 13.66 -12.12
CA PRO A 172 5.21 13.58 -10.74
C PRO A 172 6.05 14.78 -10.34
N ALA A 173 6.09 15.05 -9.04
CA ALA A 173 6.99 16.03 -8.46
C ALA A 173 8.48 15.66 -8.68
N GLU A 174 9.34 16.68 -8.66
CA GLU A 174 10.78 16.56 -8.97
C GLU A 174 11.52 15.52 -8.13
N ASN A 175 11.03 15.20 -6.92
CA ASN A 175 11.64 14.22 -6.03
C ASN A 175 11.55 12.76 -6.54
N PHE A 176 10.73 12.51 -7.56
CA PHE A 176 10.65 11.24 -8.27
C PHE A 176 11.53 11.18 -9.53
N GLU A 177 12.07 12.32 -9.97
CA GLU A 177 12.97 12.36 -11.13
C GLU A 177 14.26 11.58 -10.85
N GLY A 178 14.67 10.76 -11.82
CA GLY A 178 15.90 9.98 -11.73
C GLY A 178 15.83 8.75 -10.84
N LEU A 179 14.66 8.39 -10.30
CA LEU A 179 14.46 7.10 -9.63
C LEU A 179 14.32 5.97 -10.67
N PRO A 180 15.30 5.06 -10.80
CA PRO A 180 15.29 4.07 -11.87
C PRO A 180 14.22 3.00 -11.68
N ASN A 181 13.77 2.82 -10.44
CA ASN A 181 12.78 1.82 -10.03
C ASN A 181 11.38 2.42 -9.87
N VAL A 182 11.13 3.63 -10.40
CA VAL A 182 9.80 4.26 -10.42
C VAL A 182 9.39 4.46 -11.87
N THR A 183 8.30 3.81 -12.26
CA THR A 183 7.70 3.95 -13.59
C THR A 183 6.23 4.35 -13.48
N ARG A 184 5.68 4.76 -14.62
CA ARG A 184 4.30 5.21 -14.76
C ARG A 184 3.65 4.45 -15.90
N ASP A 185 2.43 3.98 -15.70
CA ASP A 185 1.70 3.29 -16.75
C ASP A 185 0.18 3.47 -16.60
N SER A 186 -0.58 3.02 -17.60
CA SER A 186 -2.03 2.97 -17.52
C SER A 186 -2.52 1.64 -16.92
N MET A 187 -3.70 1.66 -16.33
CA MET A 187 -4.31 0.43 -15.80
C MET A 187 -4.48 -0.64 -16.91
N ASP A 188 -4.88 -0.22 -18.11
CA ASP A 188 -5.08 -1.12 -19.24
C ASP A 188 -3.77 -1.81 -19.66
N ASN A 189 -2.66 -1.08 -19.71
CA ASN A 189 -1.36 -1.63 -20.06
C ASN A 189 -0.86 -2.61 -19.00
N VAL A 190 -1.02 -2.28 -17.71
CA VAL A 190 -0.64 -3.15 -16.60
C VAL A 190 -1.43 -4.46 -16.65
N LEU A 191 -2.75 -4.38 -16.86
CA LEU A 191 -3.59 -5.58 -16.99
C LEU A 191 -3.24 -6.41 -18.23
N ALA A 192 -2.92 -5.77 -19.35
CA ALA A 192 -2.51 -6.47 -20.56
C ALA A 192 -1.18 -7.21 -20.36
N LEU A 193 -0.21 -6.57 -19.69
CA LEU A 193 1.08 -7.17 -19.38
C LEU A 193 0.91 -8.38 -18.46
N VAL A 194 0.17 -8.22 -17.37
CA VAL A 194 -0.10 -9.30 -16.41
C VAL A 194 -0.83 -10.47 -17.08
N ALA A 195 -1.78 -10.21 -17.98
CA ALA A 195 -2.48 -11.28 -18.69
C ALA A 195 -1.58 -12.12 -19.62
N THR A 196 -0.36 -11.65 -19.89
CA THR A 196 0.64 -12.34 -20.72
C THR A 196 1.78 -13.00 -19.93
N LEU A 197 1.82 -12.80 -18.61
CA LEU A 197 2.76 -13.45 -17.68
C LEU A 197 2.22 -14.82 -17.25
#